data_AF-A8LM32-F1
#
_entry.id   AF-A8LM32-F1
#
_cell.length_a   1.000
_cell.length_b   1.000
_cell.length_c   1.000
_cell.angle_alpha   90.00
_cell.angle_beta   90.00
_cell.angle_gamma   90.00
#
_symmetry.space_group_name_H-M   'P 1'
#
loop_
_entity.id
_entity.type
_entity.pdbx_description
1 polymer ?
#
loop_
_entity_poly.entity_id
_entity_poly.type
_entity_poly.pdbx_seq_one_letter_code
_entity_poly.pdbx_strand_id
1 'polypeptide(L)'
;MLTDENFNGFLAFVFFLAVPLAALLGAIIRRRYRKAIARAMRAGTPSPGAAFAVPGPSHPNGAALQVDVAPLSRAPPLRPALALRYLAAGLAFALVLVTVMFLLDGIGFAPLRFAVVVAAFLLPALIMALYVAGLRWYWMVAAGVFWTWLLYVIAPESNDVLGILVGPALMLALLVGNPALRTTAVPLFMVAVALVVPLVFALEAIYLMMLAGVLDFLLFLLPPGLVAAIYVILGLALMLAVGTGLALLVVRAVARLTARSSELMMQHDLLWLFQCVWVIGLGWGSHGPLTLAYLLAFAAYRGTLALLRPRAPAQETHLLLRVFGQQGTQTRLARSLLLDWRQRGPVLMIGAEDLATETLDAPELAAFLRRRLSELFIDSPVDLAAASAAGTARQGDGLFPMQDYYCRDSTWQPTVLTLMAQARRILVDMRGFDPANQGILFEIDALAARVPTDRLLVVCAPDAVEQVTALFDGAWARAGREGQTDRLTLRTA
;
A
#
# COMPACT_ATOMS: atom_id res chain seq x y z
N MET A 1 -3.97 -38.65 -16.14
CA MET A 1 -3.88 -38.60 -14.67
C MET A 1 -2.91 -37.51 -14.30
N LEU A 2 -3.39 -36.42 -13.67
CA LEU A 2 -2.51 -35.48 -12.98
C LEU A 2 -2.10 -36.18 -11.68
N THR A 3 -0.81 -36.51 -11.53
CA THR A 3 -0.24 -36.85 -10.22
C THR A 3 -0.12 -35.58 -9.39
N ASP A 4 -0.09 -35.69 -8.06
CA ASP A 4 0.07 -34.54 -7.16
C ASP A 4 1.31 -33.69 -7.53
N GLU A 5 2.38 -34.33 -7.99
CA GLU A 5 3.58 -33.67 -8.50
C GLU A 5 3.33 -32.80 -9.75
N ASN A 6 2.54 -33.31 -10.71
CA ASN A 6 2.19 -32.57 -11.92
C ASN A 6 1.27 -31.38 -11.61
N PHE A 7 0.41 -31.51 -10.60
CA PHE A 7 -0.46 -30.44 -10.15
C PHE A 7 0.32 -29.32 -9.44
N ASN A 8 1.23 -29.68 -8.54
CA ASN A 8 2.10 -28.70 -7.85
C ASN A 8 3.00 -27.95 -8.82
N GLY A 9 3.60 -28.64 -9.81
CA GLY A 9 4.39 -28.02 -10.86
C GLY A 9 3.57 -27.05 -11.73
N PHE A 10 2.33 -27.41 -12.04
CA PHE A 10 1.42 -26.54 -12.79
C PHE A 10 1.01 -25.29 -11.98
N LEU A 11 0.69 -25.43 -10.68
CA LEU A 11 0.41 -24.29 -9.80
C LEU A 11 1.61 -23.34 -9.69
N ALA A 12 2.82 -23.88 -9.56
CA ALA A 12 4.04 -23.10 -9.56
C ALA A 12 4.21 -22.35 -10.89
N PHE A 13 3.98 -23.01 -12.03
CA PHE A 13 4.04 -22.37 -13.35
C PHE A 13 3.03 -21.21 -13.49
N VAL A 14 1.78 -21.43 -13.09
CA VAL A 14 0.73 -20.40 -13.10
C VAL A 14 1.15 -19.21 -12.23
N PHE A 15 1.75 -19.46 -11.08
CA PHE A 15 2.26 -18.42 -10.21
C PHE A 15 3.39 -17.61 -10.86
N PHE A 16 4.40 -18.26 -11.42
CA PHE A 16 5.50 -17.58 -12.12
C PHE A 16 5.01 -16.77 -13.32
N LEU A 17 3.94 -17.20 -14.00
CA LEU A 17 3.30 -16.45 -15.08
C LEU A 17 2.43 -15.29 -14.56
N ALA A 18 1.79 -15.44 -13.40
CA ALA A 18 0.91 -14.42 -12.82
C ALA A 18 1.67 -13.15 -12.44
N VAL A 19 2.92 -13.27 -11.97
CA VAL A 19 3.74 -12.12 -11.56
C VAL A 19 4.05 -11.13 -12.70
N PRO A 20 4.62 -11.52 -13.85
CA PRO A 20 4.85 -10.60 -14.96
C PRO A 20 3.53 -10.07 -15.54
N LEU A 21 2.48 -10.89 -15.61
CA LEU A 21 1.16 -10.45 -16.09
C LEU A 21 0.57 -9.36 -15.21
N ALA A 22 0.67 -9.52 -13.90
CA ALA A 22 0.21 -8.53 -12.95
C ALA A 22 1.08 -7.27 -12.92
N ALA A 23 2.39 -7.38 -13.12
CA ALA A 23 3.26 -6.22 -13.30
C ALA A 23 2.82 -5.40 -14.52
N LEU A 24 2.53 -6.07 -15.64
CA LEU A 24 1.99 -5.44 -16.85
C LEU A 24 0.62 -4.80 -16.60
N LEU A 25 -0.31 -5.54 -15.98
CA LEU A 25 -1.65 -5.03 -15.67
C LEU A 25 -1.60 -3.84 -14.70
N GLY A 26 -0.76 -3.92 -13.68
CA GLY A 26 -0.53 -2.84 -12.73
C GLY A 26 0.01 -1.58 -13.42
N ALA A 27 0.94 -1.73 -14.37
CA ALA A 27 1.41 -0.61 -15.19
C ALA A 27 0.28 0.01 -16.04
N ILE A 28 -0.60 -0.82 -16.62
CA ILE A 28 -1.76 -0.35 -17.39
C ILE A 28 -2.76 0.38 -16.49
N ILE A 29 -3.13 -0.21 -15.35
CA ILE A 29 -4.05 0.38 -14.36
C ILE A 29 -3.49 1.72 -13.90
N ARG A 30 -2.22 1.78 -13.50
CA ARG A 30 -1.56 3.01 -13.06
C ARG A 30 -1.65 4.11 -14.12
N ARG A 31 -1.36 3.80 -15.39
CA ARG A 31 -1.46 4.76 -16.49
C ARG A 31 -2.89 5.25 -16.71
N ARG A 32 -3.89 4.36 -16.61
CA ARG A 32 -5.32 4.70 -16.81
C ARG A 32 -5.88 5.49 -15.64
N TYR A 33 -5.53 5.10 -14.40
CA TYR A 33 -5.89 5.78 -13.17
C TYR A 33 -5.36 7.22 -13.17
N ARG A 34 -4.07 7.37 -13.48
CA ARG A 34 -3.42 8.68 -13.60
C ARG A 34 -4.17 9.61 -14.56
N LYS A 35 -4.49 9.12 -15.77
CA LYS A 35 -5.29 9.85 -16.76
C LYS A 35 -6.72 10.13 -16.29
N ALA A 36 -7.29 9.31 -15.42
CA ALA A 36 -8.63 9.53 -14.87
C ALA A 36 -8.62 10.63 -13.81
N ILE A 37 -7.67 10.60 -12.87
CA ILE A 37 -7.46 11.66 -11.86
C ILE A 37 -7.21 13.00 -12.55
N ALA A 38 -6.28 13.05 -13.51
CA ALA A 38 -5.95 14.29 -14.23
C ALA A 38 -7.12 14.87 -15.03
N ARG A 39 -8.05 14.02 -15.48
CA ARG A 39 -9.28 14.46 -16.14
C ARG A 39 -10.32 14.94 -15.12
N ALA A 40 -10.43 14.27 -13.98
CA ALA A 40 -11.36 14.64 -12.93
C ALA A 40 -10.96 15.97 -12.26
N MET A 41 -9.66 16.22 -12.05
CA MET A 41 -9.14 17.49 -11.51
C MET A 41 -9.51 18.68 -12.41
N ARG A 42 -9.34 18.51 -13.73
CA ARG A 42 -9.63 19.52 -14.76
C ARG A 42 -11.11 19.61 -15.15
N ALA A 43 -11.93 18.66 -14.72
CA ALA A 43 -13.36 18.72 -14.98
C ALA A 43 -13.92 19.88 -14.16
N GLY A 44 -14.18 21.01 -14.80
CA GLY A 44 -14.74 22.18 -14.14
C GLY A 44 -16.04 21.83 -13.43
N THR A 45 -16.17 22.34 -12.21
CA THR A 45 -17.42 22.29 -11.45
C THR A 45 -18.41 23.27 -12.09
N PRO A 46 -19.66 22.89 -12.40
CA PRO A 46 -20.69 23.89 -12.63
C PRO A 46 -20.78 24.78 -11.38
N SER A 47 -20.99 26.09 -11.57
CA SER A 47 -20.97 27.12 -10.51
C SER A 47 -21.66 26.71 -9.19
N PRO A 48 -21.14 27.16 -8.04
CA PRO A 48 -21.32 26.49 -6.75
C PRO A 48 -22.73 26.65 -6.16
N GLY A 49 -23.29 25.54 -5.68
CA GLY A 49 -24.49 25.51 -4.83
C GLY A 49 -24.27 25.95 -3.38
N ALA A 50 -23.04 26.25 -2.95
CA ALA A 50 -22.73 26.90 -1.67
C ALA A 50 -21.32 27.50 -1.71
N ALA A 51 -21.15 28.75 -1.30
CA ALA A 51 -19.84 29.35 -1.13
C ALA A 51 -19.10 28.65 0.02
N PHE A 52 -17.83 28.27 -0.19
CA PHE A 52 -16.99 27.81 0.90
C PHE A 52 -16.81 28.95 1.91
N ALA A 53 -17.11 28.67 3.17
CA ALA A 53 -16.77 29.59 4.26
C ALA A 53 -15.26 29.54 4.47
N VAL A 54 -14.54 30.43 3.78
CA VAL A 54 -13.08 30.52 3.88
C VAL A 54 -12.73 31.20 5.21
N PRO A 55 -11.90 30.56 6.08
CA PRO A 55 -11.40 31.22 7.27
C PRO A 55 -10.64 32.51 6.91
N GLY A 56 -11.03 33.62 7.54
CA GLY A 56 -10.31 34.88 7.43
C GLY A 56 -8.86 34.77 7.93
N PRO A 57 -7.98 35.72 7.59
CA PRO A 57 -6.63 35.76 8.13
C PRO A 57 -6.66 35.78 9.67
N SER A 58 -6.16 34.71 10.29
CA SER A 58 -6.24 34.47 11.74
C SER A 58 -5.01 34.93 12.51
N HIS A 59 -3.86 35.07 11.83
CA HIS A 59 -2.60 35.51 12.41
C HIS A 59 -1.75 36.23 11.36
N PRO A 60 -1.83 37.56 11.26
CA PRO A 60 -0.87 38.30 10.44
C PRO A 60 0.50 38.25 11.15
N ASN A 61 1.44 37.58 10.52
CA ASN A 61 2.84 37.46 10.94
C ASN A 61 3.55 38.82 10.93
N GLY A 62 4.80 38.89 11.36
CA GLY A 62 5.65 40.08 11.21
C GLY A 62 6.01 40.32 9.74
N ALA A 63 6.22 41.59 9.35
CA ALA A 63 6.61 41.93 7.97
C ALA A 63 8.05 41.51 7.63
N ALA A 64 8.90 41.33 8.64
CA ALA A 64 10.27 40.84 8.47
C ALA A 64 10.39 39.36 8.84
N LEU A 65 11.24 38.63 8.13
CA LEU A 65 11.46 37.20 8.33
C LEU A 65 12.96 36.91 8.48
N GLN A 66 13.31 36.12 9.49
CA GLN A 66 14.64 35.53 9.66
C GLN A 66 14.56 34.04 9.38
N VAL A 67 15.27 33.57 8.35
CA VAL A 67 15.29 32.16 7.98
C VAL A 67 16.49 31.46 8.62
N ASP A 68 16.22 30.49 9.48
CA ASP A 68 17.22 29.63 10.09
C ASP A 68 17.40 28.36 9.26
N VAL A 69 18.51 28.30 8.52
CA VAL A 69 18.86 27.19 7.63
C VAL A 69 19.72 26.19 8.39
N ALA A 70 19.25 24.94 8.49
CA ALA A 70 20.08 23.85 9.00
C ALA A 70 19.88 22.55 8.21
N PRO A 71 20.82 21.61 8.24
CA PRO A 71 20.61 20.32 7.60
C PRO A 71 19.44 19.57 8.25
N LEU A 72 18.67 18.84 7.45
CA LEU A 72 17.63 17.96 7.97
C LEU A 72 18.29 16.81 8.75
N SER A 73 17.89 16.63 10.01
CA SER A 73 18.39 15.53 10.83
C SER A 73 18.06 14.17 10.18
N ARG A 74 19.09 13.36 9.93
CA ARG A 74 18.99 12.03 9.32
C ARG A 74 18.94 10.96 10.41
N ALA A 75 17.79 10.76 11.03
CA ALA A 75 17.28 9.44 11.45
C ALA A 75 16.15 9.61 12.46
N PRO A 76 14.96 9.06 12.19
CA PRO A 76 14.00 8.84 13.25
C PRO A 76 14.23 7.50 13.96
N PRO A 77 14.22 7.48 15.31
CA PRO A 77 14.39 6.27 16.12
C PRO A 77 13.17 5.32 16.07
N LEU A 78 12.10 5.70 15.36
CA LEU A 78 10.79 5.06 15.48
C LEU A 78 10.46 4.02 14.38
N ARG A 79 11.29 3.94 13.34
CA ARG A 79 11.24 2.89 12.31
C ARG A 79 11.50 1.47 12.83
N PRO A 80 12.51 1.21 13.67
CA PRO A 80 12.77 -0.14 14.17
C PRO A 80 11.63 -0.68 15.04
N ALA A 81 10.94 0.18 15.81
CA ALA A 81 9.80 -0.24 16.62
C ALA A 81 8.63 -0.75 15.77
N LEU A 82 8.31 -0.06 14.66
CA LEU A 82 7.29 -0.51 13.72
C LEU A 82 7.73 -1.79 12.99
N ALA A 83 8.98 -1.85 12.55
CA ALA A 83 9.55 -3.05 11.92
C ALA A 83 9.49 -4.27 12.85
N LEU A 84 9.83 -4.11 14.12
CA LEU A 84 9.78 -5.18 15.12
C LEU A 84 8.35 -5.69 15.34
N ARG A 85 7.35 -4.80 15.30
CA ARG A 85 5.94 -5.20 15.40
C ARG A 85 5.49 -6.05 14.21
N TYR A 86 5.87 -5.66 12.99
CA TYR A 86 5.59 -6.48 11.80
C TYR A 86 6.33 -7.82 11.83
N LEU A 87 7.58 -7.84 12.31
CA LEU A 87 8.34 -9.06 12.49
C LEU A 87 7.69 -10.00 13.52
N ALA A 88 7.28 -9.48 14.68
CA ALA A 88 6.59 -10.25 15.70
C ALA A 88 5.25 -10.82 15.20
N ALA A 89 4.49 -10.03 14.44
CA ALA A 89 3.25 -10.50 13.83
C ALA A 89 3.49 -11.56 12.74
N GLY A 90 4.56 -11.43 11.95
CA GLY A 90 4.98 -12.44 10.99
C GLY A 90 5.49 -13.73 11.64
N LEU A 91 6.13 -13.63 12.81
CA LEU A 91 6.51 -14.80 13.61
C LEU A 91 5.28 -15.54 14.13
N ALA A 92 4.27 -14.82 14.65
CA ALA A 92 3.01 -15.42 15.06
C ALA A 92 2.30 -16.14 13.90
N PHE A 93 2.31 -15.53 12.70
CA PHE A 93 1.82 -16.16 11.48
C PHE A 93 2.56 -17.46 11.18
N ALA A 94 3.90 -17.42 11.10
CA ALA A 94 4.73 -18.57 10.75
C ALA A 94 4.56 -19.72 11.76
N LEU A 95 4.55 -19.42 13.06
CA LEU A 95 4.33 -20.42 14.10
C LEU A 95 2.98 -21.13 13.93
N VAL A 96 1.89 -20.38 13.81
CA VAL A 96 0.55 -20.96 13.67
C VAL A 96 0.40 -21.73 12.36
N LEU A 97 0.91 -21.18 11.25
CA LEU A 97 0.86 -21.84 9.94
C LEU A 97 1.57 -23.19 9.98
N VAL A 98 2.80 -23.24 10.50
CA VAL A 98 3.59 -24.47 10.56
C VAL A 98 3.00 -25.47 11.54
N THR A 99 2.44 -25.02 12.67
CA THR A 99 1.71 -25.89 13.59
C THR A 99 0.50 -26.53 12.91
N VAL A 100 -0.33 -25.76 12.20
CA VAL A 100 -1.48 -26.32 11.45
C VAL A 100 -1.01 -27.31 10.39
N MET A 101 0.07 -26.99 9.67
CA MET A 101 0.63 -27.87 8.64
C MET A 101 1.07 -29.21 9.24
N PHE A 102 1.86 -29.20 10.32
CA PHE A 102 2.31 -30.44 10.97
C PHE A 102 1.14 -31.29 11.50
N LEU A 103 0.08 -30.64 11.99
CA LEU A 103 -1.12 -31.33 12.46
C LEU A 103 -1.92 -31.97 11.33
N LEU A 104 -2.13 -31.27 10.22
CA LEU A 104 -2.88 -31.80 9.07
C LEU A 104 -2.11 -32.92 8.37
N ASP A 105 -0.80 -32.76 8.19
CA ASP A 105 0.04 -33.73 7.50
C ASP A 105 0.52 -34.89 8.39
N GLY A 106 0.12 -34.91 9.68
CA GLY A 106 0.54 -35.95 10.63
C GLY A 106 2.06 -36.00 10.87
N ILE A 107 2.76 -34.87 10.66
CA ILE A 107 4.21 -34.79 10.77
C ILE A 107 4.59 -34.79 12.25
N GLY A 108 5.32 -35.82 12.69
CA GLY A 108 5.83 -35.90 14.06
C GLY A 108 6.65 -34.66 14.45
N PHE A 109 6.48 -34.16 15.68
CA PHE A 109 7.22 -32.99 16.13
C PHE A 109 8.71 -33.31 16.32
N ALA A 110 9.55 -32.69 15.48
CA ALA A 110 11.00 -32.71 15.62
C ALA A 110 11.47 -31.25 15.74
N PRO A 111 12.11 -30.84 16.86
CA PRO A 111 12.38 -29.42 17.14
C PRO A 111 13.17 -28.72 16.03
N LEU A 112 14.22 -29.36 15.51
CA LEU A 112 15.04 -28.79 14.44
C LEU A 112 14.24 -28.60 13.15
N ARG A 113 13.48 -29.62 12.72
CA ARG A 113 12.65 -29.54 11.51
C ARG A 113 11.58 -28.47 11.65
N PHE A 114 10.89 -28.42 12.78
CA PHE A 114 9.89 -27.39 13.06
C PHE A 114 10.51 -26.00 13.01
N ALA A 115 11.67 -25.79 13.64
CA ALA A 115 12.38 -24.52 13.64
C ALA A 115 12.83 -24.10 12.22
N VAL A 116 13.35 -25.03 11.42
CA VAL A 116 13.76 -24.76 10.02
C VAL A 116 12.56 -24.32 9.16
N VAL A 117 11.43 -25.00 9.29
CA VAL A 117 10.23 -24.67 8.52
C VAL A 117 9.64 -23.33 8.98
N VAL A 118 9.57 -23.07 10.29
CA VAL A 118 9.18 -21.75 10.82
C VAL A 118 10.11 -20.65 10.32
N ALA A 119 11.42 -20.89 10.33
CA ALA A 119 12.41 -19.95 9.82
C ALA A 119 12.23 -19.66 8.32
N ALA A 120 11.83 -20.66 7.53
CA ALA A 120 11.50 -20.47 6.12
C ALA A 120 10.27 -19.55 5.95
N PHE A 121 9.16 -19.83 6.65
CA PHE A 121 7.96 -18.99 6.59
C PHE A 121 8.12 -17.60 7.23
N LEU A 122 9.12 -17.40 8.08
CA LEU A 122 9.45 -16.09 8.65
C LEU A 122 10.18 -15.16 7.66
N LEU A 123 10.80 -15.71 6.60
CA LEU A 123 11.62 -14.93 5.67
C LEU A 123 10.87 -13.75 5.02
N PRO A 124 9.62 -13.90 4.50
CA PRO A 124 8.87 -12.76 3.98
C PRO A 124 8.64 -11.67 5.04
N ALA A 125 8.41 -12.04 6.31
CA ALA A 125 8.27 -11.09 7.40
C ALA A 125 9.56 -10.32 7.66
N LEU A 126 10.71 -11.01 7.62
CA LEU A 126 12.02 -10.39 7.79
C LEU A 126 12.27 -9.35 6.70
N ILE A 127 12.05 -9.69 5.43
CA ILE A 127 12.24 -8.77 4.30
C ILE A 127 11.35 -7.54 4.46
N MET A 128 10.08 -7.74 4.82
CA MET A 128 9.15 -6.64 5.04
C MET A 128 9.53 -5.78 6.26
N ALA A 129 10.06 -6.38 7.34
CA ALA A 129 10.56 -5.64 8.48
C ALA A 129 11.80 -4.79 8.12
N LEU A 130 12.74 -5.34 7.34
CA LEU A 130 13.91 -4.59 6.83
C LEU A 130 13.48 -3.44 5.93
N TYR A 131 12.45 -3.65 5.10
CA TYR A 131 11.82 -2.60 4.30
C TYR A 131 11.27 -1.47 5.18
N VAL A 132 10.48 -1.80 6.20
CA VAL A 132 9.90 -0.82 7.14
C VAL A 132 10.99 -0.08 7.93
N ALA A 133 12.08 -0.77 8.27
CA ALA A 133 13.25 -0.17 8.90
C ALA A 133 13.95 0.86 7.96
N GLY A 134 13.67 0.81 6.66
CA GLY A 134 14.23 1.71 5.66
C GLY A 134 15.56 1.25 5.07
N LEU A 135 15.87 -0.05 5.14
CA LEU A 135 17.04 -0.60 4.46
C LEU A 135 16.89 -0.49 2.94
N ARG A 136 18.03 -0.38 2.25
CA ARG A 136 18.06 -0.31 0.78
C ARG A 136 17.71 -1.68 0.20
N TRP A 137 17.03 -1.67 -0.94
CA TRP A 137 16.46 -2.89 -1.53
C TRP A 137 17.45 -4.00 -1.83
N TYR A 138 18.70 -3.66 -2.20
CA TYR A 138 19.73 -4.65 -2.46
C TYR A 138 20.15 -5.40 -1.18
N TRP A 139 20.06 -4.78 0.01
CA TRP A 139 20.26 -5.47 1.28
C TRP A 139 19.14 -6.44 1.59
N MET A 140 17.91 -6.13 1.17
CA MET A 140 16.77 -7.04 1.32
C MET A 140 16.93 -8.28 0.43
N VAL A 141 17.39 -8.08 -0.81
CA VAL A 141 17.73 -9.19 -1.72
C VAL A 141 18.88 -10.01 -1.16
N ALA A 142 19.96 -9.37 -0.69
CA ALA A 142 21.09 -10.06 -0.09
C ALA A 142 20.67 -10.88 1.15
N ALA A 143 19.83 -10.33 2.02
CA ALA A 143 19.27 -11.04 3.17
C ALA A 143 18.42 -12.24 2.74
N GLY A 144 17.58 -12.08 1.71
CA GLY A 144 16.78 -13.17 1.13
C GLY A 144 17.64 -14.30 0.57
N VAL A 145 18.67 -13.97 -0.21
CA VAL A 145 19.62 -14.93 -0.79
C VAL A 145 20.41 -15.64 0.30
N PHE A 146 20.97 -14.89 1.25
CA PHE A 146 21.72 -15.45 2.37
C PHE A 146 20.87 -16.41 3.22
N TRP A 147 19.63 -16.02 3.52
CA TRP A 147 18.72 -16.87 4.30
C TRP A 147 18.35 -18.15 3.56
N THR A 148 18.07 -18.04 2.26
CA THR A 148 17.78 -19.22 1.42
C THR A 148 18.99 -20.15 1.34
N TRP A 149 20.20 -19.60 1.18
CA TRP A 149 21.44 -20.37 1.23
C TRP A 149 21.66 -21.04 2.60
N LEU A 150 21.39 -20.33 3.70
CA LEU A 150 21.53 -20.87 5.05
C LEU A 150 20.58 -22.05 5.28
N LEU A 151 19.31 -21.92 4.87
CA LEU A 151 18.34 -23.03 4.91
C LEU A 151 18.81 -24.20 4.03
N TYR A 152 19.41 -23.88 2.88
CA TYR A 152 19.94 -24.89 1.98
C TYR A 152 21.03 -25.77 2.62
N VAL A 153 21.95 -25.13 3.34
CA VAL A 153 23.04 -25.81 4.04
C VAL A 153 22.54 -26.65 5.21
N ILE A 154 21.51 -26.18 5.93
CA ILE A 154 21.00 -26.87 7.13
C ILE A 154 20.13 -28.09 6.79
N ALA A 155 19.31 -28.00 5.73
CA ALA A 155 18.34 -29.04 5.38
C ALA A 155 18.27 -29.27 3.86
N PRO A 156 19.33 -29.82 3.24
CA PRO A 156 19.43 -29.99 1.79
C PRO A 156 18.22 -30.70 1.16
N GLU A 157 17.76 -31.77 1.80
CA GLU A 157 16.67 -32.63 1.32
C GLU A 157 15.27 -31.98 1.41
N SER A 158 15.11 -30.90 2.18
CA SER A 158 13.83 -30.20 2.35
C SER A 158 13.67 -28.99 1.44
N ASN A 159 14.70 -28.61 0.68
CA ASN A 159 14.71 -27.32 -0.02
C ASN A 159 13.76 -27.21 -1.20
N ASP A 160 13.56 -28.29 -1.95
CA ASP A 160 12.65 -28.23 -3.11
C ASP A 160 11.22 -27.94 -2.63
N VAL A 161 10.82 -28.57 -1.52
CA VAL A 161 9.52 -28.36 -0.88
C VAL A 161 9.44 -26.95 -0.26
N LEU A 162 10.47 -26.51 0.46
CA LEU A 162 10.50 -25.17 1.06
C LEU A 162 10.49 -24.06 0.01
N GLY A 163 11.17 -24.26 -1.13
CA GLY A 163 11.16 -23.34 -2.26
C GLY A 163 9.77 -23.17 -2.86
N ILE A 164 9.02 -24.26 -3.03
CA ILE A 164 7.63 -24.23 -3.51
C ILE A 164 6.70 -23.55 -2.49
N LEU A 165 6.89 -23.83 -1.20
CA LEU A 165 6.03 -23.29 -0.15
C LEU A 165 6.26 -21.79 0.13
N VAL A 166 7.52 -21.35 0.13
CA VAL A 166 7.91 -19.99 0.58
C VAL A 166 8.28 -19.07 -0.59
N GLY A 167 8.78 -19.62 -1.70
CA GLY A 167 9.22 -18.86 -2.87
C GLY A 167 8.19 -17.84 -3.37
N PRO A 168 6.89 -18.18 -3.44
CA PRO A 168 5.86 -17.24 -3.82
C PRO A 168 5.71 -16.01 -2.93
N ALA A 169 5.64 -16.17 -1.60
CA ALA A 169 5.61 -15.02 -0.70
C ALA A 169 6.94 -14.26 -0.65
N LEU A 170 8.08 -14.95 -0.83
CA LEU A 170 9.38 -14.29 -0.95
C LEU A 170 9.41 -13.36 -2.17
N MET A 171 8.99 -13.86 -3.33
CA MET A 171 8.92 -13.07 -4.57
C MET A 171 7.95 -11.90 -4.42
N LEU A 172 6.79 -12.12 -3.78
CA LEU A 172 5.84 -11.06 -3.49
C LEU A 172 6.40 -10.02 -2.51
N ALA A 173 7.10 -10.43 -1.46
CA ALA A 173 7.75 -9.52 -0.51
C ALA A 173 8.83 -8.66 -1.19
N LEU A 174 9.63 -9.25 -2.09
CA LEU A 174 10.62 -8.53 -2.88
C LEU A 174 9.96 -7.53 -3.86
N LEU A 175 8.83 -7.91 -4.47
CA LEU A 175 8.09 -7.04 -5.38
C LEU A 175 7.43 -5.87 -4.63
N VAL A 176 6.79 -6.14 -3.50
CA VAL A 176 6.18 -5.14 -2.61
C VAL A 176 7.23 -4.20 -2.04
N GLY A 177 8.40 -4.73 -1.67
CA GLY A 177 9.54 -3.96 -1.20
C GLY A 177 10.16 -3.05 -2.27
N ASN A 178 9.85 -3.28 -3.56
CA ASN A 178 10.30 -2.42 -4.66
C ASN A 178 9.38 -1.19 -4.81
N PRO A 179 9.88 0.04 -4.58
CA PRO A 179 9.06 1.26 -4.69
C PRO A 179 8.40 1.47 -6.06
N ALA A 180 8.99 0.95 -7.14
CA ALA A 180 8.45 1.08 -8.48
C ALA A 180 7.25 0.15 -8.75
N LEU A 181 7.18 -0.98 -8.05
CA LEU A 181 6.20 -2.05 -8.26
C LEU A 181 5.21 -2.17 -7.08
N ARG A 182 5.42 -1.40 -6.01
CA ARG A 182 4.57 -1.35 -4.82
C ARG A 182 3.09 -1.12 -5.13
N THR A 183 2.77 -0.23 -6.09
CA THR A 183 1.38 0.04 -6.48
C THR A 183 0.76 -1.03 -7.36
N THR A 184 1.56 -1.99 -7.86
CA THR A 184 1.04 -3.16 -8.56
C THR A 184 0.76 -4.34 -7.62
N ALA A 185 1.16 -4.27 -6.34
CA ALA A 185 0.97 -5.35 -5.38
C ALA A 185 -0.50 -5.70 -5.14
N VAL A 186 -1.38 -4.70 -5.02
CA VAL A 186 -2.82 -4.91 -4.84
C VAL A 186 -3.46 -5.54 -6.10
N PRO A 187 -3.26 -4.97 -7.31
CA PRO A 187 -3.66 -5.65 -8.56
C PRO A 187 -3.06 -7.05 -8.73
N LEU A 188 -1.80 -7.27 -8.34
CA LEU A 188 -1.12 -8.58 -8.42
C LEU A 188 -1.78 -9.60 -7.51
N PHE A 189 -2.00 -9.26 -6.24
CA PHE A 189 -2.72 -10.11 -5.33
C PHE A 189 -4.10 -10.47 -5.90
N MET A 190 -4.81 -9.46 -6.41
CA MET A 190 -6.13 -9.65 -6.99
C MET A 190 -6.10 -10.59 -8.20
N VAL A 191 -5.18 -10.40 -9.14
CA VAL A 191 -5.01 -11.28 -10.30
C VAL A 191 -4.60 -12.68 -9.88
N ALA A 192 -3.68 -12.81 -8.92
CA ALA A 192 -3.21 -14.11 -8.46
C ALA A 192 -4.34 -14.89 -7.77
N VAL A 193 -5.10 -14.28 -6.87
CA VAL A 193 -6.27 -14.93 -6.25
C VAL A 193 -7.38 -15.20 -7.27
N ALA A 194 -7.60 -14.29 -8.21
CA ALA A 194 -8.58 -14.42 -9.29
C ALA A 194 -8.26 -15.53 -10.30
N LEU A 195 -6.99 -15.92 -10.42
CA LEU A 195 -6.56 -16.96 -11.35
C LEU A 195 -6.35 -18.30 -10.62
N VAL A 196 -5.68 -18.30 -9.48
CA VAL A 196 -5.28 -19.52 -8.78
C VAL A 196 -6.48 -20.23 -8.15
N VAL A 197 -7.31 -19.52 -7.36
CA VAL A 197 -8.44 -20.15 -6.66
C VAL A 197 -9.44 -20.77 -7.65
N PRO A 198 -9.88 -20.05 -8.70
CA PRO A 198 -10.86 -20.58 -9.65
C PRO A 198 -10.28 -21.66 -10.54
N LEU A 199 -8.98 -21.64 -10.81
CA LEU A 199 -8.29 -22.71 -11.53
C LEU A 199 -8.31 -24.00 -10.72
N VAL A 200 -8.00 -23.95 -9.42
CA VAL A 200 -8.07 -25.14 -8.54
C VAL A 200 -9.48 -25.70 -8.52
N PHE A 201 -10.50 -24.87 -8.27
CA PHE A 201 -11.89 -25.30 -8.27
C PHE A 201 -12.38 -25.79 -9.63
N ALA A 202 -11.98 -25.15 -10.74
CA ALA A 202 -12.37 -25.58 -12.08
C ALA A 202 -11.76 -26.94 -12.44
N LEU A 203 -10.49 -27.17 -12.09
CA LEU A 203 -9.83 -28.46 -12.30
C LEU A 203 -10.48 -29.56 -11.46
N GLU A 204 -10.80 -29.29 -10.19
CA GLU A 204 -11.50 -30.24 -9.33
C GLU A 204 -12.92 -30.53 -9.84
N ALA A 205 -13.66 -29.52 -10.26
CA ALA A 205 -14.99 -29.70 -10.85
C ALA A 205 -14.96 -30.55 -12.12
N ILE A 206 -14.00 -30.31 -13.02
CA ILE A 206 -13.81 -31.12 -14.22
C ILE A 206 -13.43 -32.56 -13.85
N TYR A 207 -12.54 -32.73 -12.88
CA TYR A 207 -12.14 -34.05 -12.39
C TYR A 207 -13.34 -34.83 -11.83
N LEU A 208 -14.16 -34.20 -11.00
CA LEU A 208 -15.39 -34.79 -10.46
C LEU A 208 -16.41 -35.10 -11.56
N MET A 209 -16.58 -34.22 -12.55
CA MET A 209 -17.44 -34.47 -13.71
C MET A 209 -16.96 -35.66 -14.55
N MET A 210 -15.64 -35.83 -14.70
CA MET A 210 -15.04 -36.97 -15.39
C MET A 210 -15.26 -38.27 -14.62
N LEU A 211 -15.06 -38.28 -13.30
CA LEU A 211 -15.31 -39.44 -12.45
C LEU A 211 -16.79 -39.85 -12.42
N ALA A 212 -17.70 -38.88 -12.47
CA ALA A 212 -19.14 -39.12 -12.49
C ALA A 212 -19.68 -39.58 -13.86
N GLY A 213 -18.83 -39.71 -14.87
CA GLY A 213 -19.21 -40.13 -16.23
C GLY A 213 -20.11 -39.14 -16.97
N VAL A 214 -20.27 -37.92 -16.44
CA VAL A 214 -21.16 -36.88 -17.00
C VAL A 214 -20.75 -36.51 -18.44
N LEU A 215 -19.48 -36.71 -18.78
CA LEU A 215 -18.88 -36.29 -20.04
C LEU A 215 -18.44 -37.48 -20.90
N ASP A 216 -18.81 -38.72 -20.54
CA ASP A 216 -18.42 -39.93 -21.27
C ASP A 216 -18.99 -39.98 -22.68
N PHE A 217 -20.14 -39.33 -22.91
CA PHE A 217 -20.70 -39.18 -24.24
C PHE A 217 -19.75 -38.44 -25.20
N LEU A 218 -18.92 -37.53 -24.72
CA LEU A 218 -17.93 -36.84 -25.56
C LEU A 218 -16.86 -37.80 -26.09
N LEU A 219 -16.43 -38.76 -25.25
CA LEU A 219 -15.48 -39.80 -25.65
C LEU A 219 -16.08 -40.78 -26.66
N PHE A 220 -17.40 -40.97 -26.63
CA PHE A 220 -18.12 -41.78 -27.61
C PHE A 220 -18.26 -41.09 -28.97
N LEU A 221 -18.46 -39.77 -28.98
CA LEU A 221 -18.77 -38.99 -30.19
C LEU A 221 -17.55 -38.37 -30.87
N LEU A 222 -16.43 -38.15 -30.17
CA LEU A 222 -15.33 -37.33 -30.65
C LEU A 222 -13.98 -38.02 -30.48
N PRO A 223 -12.98 -37.72 -31.35
CA PRO A 223 -11.62 -38.21 -31.17
C PRO A 223 -11.02 -37.76 -29.83
N PRO A 224 -10.16 -38.56 -29.19
CA PRO A 224 -9.58 -38.24 -27.87
C PRO A 224 -8.90 -36.86 -27.81
N GLY A 225 -8.23 -36.44 -28.89
CA GLY A 225 -7.58 -35.13 -28.96
C GLY A 225 -8.57 -33.96 -28.95
N LEU A 226 -9.74 -34.11 -29.58
CA LEU A 226 -10.77 -33.07 -29.58
C LEU A 226 -11.50 -33.00 -28.23
N VAL A 227 -11.73 -34.15 -27.60
CA VAL A 227 -12.28 -34.22 -26.24
C VAL A 227 -11.36 -33.53 -25.24
N ALA A 228 -10.04 -33.79 -25.33
CA ALA A 228 -9.05 -33.09 -24.51
C ALA A 228 -9.07 -31.57 -24.73
N ALA A 229 -9.18 -31.10 -25.99
CA ALA A 229 -9.30 -29.68 -26.29
C ALA A 229 -10.58 -29.06 -25.71
N ILE A 230 -11.72 -29.76 -25.79
CA ILE A 230 -12.99 -29.31 -25.20
C ILE A 230 -12.88 -29.22 -23.68
N TYR A 231 -12.24 -30.19 -23.01
CA TYR A 231 -12.01 -30.12 -21.57
C TYR A 231 -11.14 -28.92 -21.18
N VAL A 232 -10.08 -28.65 -21.94
CA VAL A 232 -9.23 -27.47 -21.70
C VAL A 232 -10.03 -26.19 -21.90
N ILE A 233 -10.82 -26.07 -22.97
CA ILE A 233 -11.64 -24.88 -23.25
C ILE A 233 -12.70 -24.69 -22.17
N LEU A 234 -13.41 -25.76 -21.78
CA LEU A 234 -14.44 -25.72 -20.75
C LEU A 234 -13.84 -25.33 -19.39
N GLY A 235 -12.68 -25.90 -19.04
CA GLY A 235 -11.95 -25.53 -17.84
C GLY A 235 -11.50 -24.09 -17.83
N LEU A 236 -10.96 -23.59 -18.94
CA LEU A 236 -10.61 -22.17 -19.09
C LEU A 236 -11.83 -21.26 -19.01
N ALA A 237 -12.95 -21.63 -19.63
CA ALA A 237 -14.19 -20.86 -19.60
C ALA A 237 -14.78 -20.81 -18.18
N LEU A 238 -14.81 -21.95 -17.49
CA LEU A 238 -15.28 -22.03 -16.09
C LEU A 238 -14.35 -21.24 -15.16
N MET A 239 -13.03 -21.39 -15.34
CA MET A 239 -12.02 -20.61 -14.62
C MET A 239 -12.23 -19.10 -14.82
N LEU A 240 -12.45 -18.65 -16.06
CA LEU A 240 -12.69 -17.23 -16.35
C LEU A 240 -14.01 -16.74 -15.77
N ALA A 241 -15.11 -17.48 -15.93
CA ALA A 241 -16.43 -17.06 -15.47
C ALA A 241 -16.55 -17.05 -13.94
N VAL A 242 -16.23 -18.18 -13.29
CA VAL A 242 -16.23 -18.31 -11.83
C VAL A 242 -15.16 -17.42 -11.24
N GLY A 243 -13.99 -17.36 -11.88
CA GLY A 243 -12.87 -16.60 -11.35
C GLY A 243 -13.03 -15.10 -11.41
N THR A 244 -13.63 -14.57 -12.47
CA THR A 244 -13.95 -13.14 -12.51
C THR A 244 -14.98 -12.77 -11.45
N GLY A 245 -16.01 -13.60 -11.24
CA GLY A 245 -17.01 -13.38 -10.20
C GLY A 245 -16.42 -13.43 -8.79
N LEU A 246 -15.63 -14.47 -8.50
CA LEU A 246 -14.97 -14.65 -7.21
C LEU A 246 -13.93 -13.55 -6.94
N ALA A 247 -13.14 -13.18 -7.95
CA ALA A 247 -12.19 -12.08 -7.86
C ALA A 247 -12.87 -10.79 -7.41
N LEU A 248 -13.98 -10.42 -8.05
CA LEU A 248 -14.74 -9.22 -7.70
C LEU A 248 -15.30 -9.28 -6.27
N LEU A 249 -15.71 -10.45 -5.81
CA LEU A 249 -16.17 -10.65 -4.43
C LEU A 249 -15.01 -10.56 -3.43
N VAL A 250 -13.87 -11.18 -3.72
CA VAL A 250 -12.65 -11.07 -2.90
C VAL A 250 -12.18 -9.61 -2.86
N VAL A 251 -12.17 -8.89 -3.99
CA VAL A 251 -11.85 -7.45 -4.01
C VAL A 251 -12.78 -6.68 -3.06
N ARG A 252 -14.08 -6.98 -3.07
CA ARG A 252 -15.05 -6.34 -2.16
C ARG A 252 -14.78 -6.67 -0.70
N ALA A 253 -14.51 -7.94 -0.40
CA ALA A 253 -14.23 -8.40 0.95
C ALA A 253 -12.94 -7.77 1.47
N VAL A 254 -11.86 -7.85 0.69
CA VAL A 254 -10.56 -7.24 1.01
C VAL A 254 -10.71 -5.73 1.18
N ALA A 255 -11.33 -5.01 0.24
CA ALA A 255 -11.52 -3.57 0.36
C ALA A 255 -12.30 -3.16 1.63
N ARG A 256 -13.28 -3.97 2.06
CA ARG A 256 -14.00 -3.74 3.32
C ARG A 256 -13.14 -4.04 4.54
N LEU A 257 -12.41 -5.14 4.53
CA LEU A 257 -11.56 -5.60 5.64
C LEU A 257 -10.32 -4.71 5.83
N THR A 258 -9.80 -4.16 4.73
CA THR A 258 -8.63 -3.28 4.71
C THR A 258 -8.97 -1.79 4.69
N ALA A 259 -10.26 -1.41 4.76
CA ALA A 259 -10.67 0.00 4.80
C ALA A 259 -10.08 0.76 5.99
N ARG A 260 -9.70 0.06 7.07
CA ARG A 260 -9.03 0.63 8.25
C ARG A 260 -7.53 0.29 8.30
N SER A 261 -6.99 -0.26 7.21
CA SER A 261 -5.59 -0.58 7.08
C SER A 261 -4.81 0.61 6.53
N SER A 262 -3.62 0.84 7.06
CA SER A 262 -2.68 1.75 6.41
C SER A 262 -2.21 1.15 5.10
N GLU A 263 -1.67 1.96 4.19
CA GLU A 263 -1.05 1.46 2.95
C GLU A 263 0.04 0.40 3.23
N LEU A 264 0.84 0.61 4.28
CA LEU A 264 1.86 -0.35 4.72
C LEU A 264 1.22 -1.64 5.24
N MET A 265 0.20 -1.53 6.10
CA MET A 265 -0.46 -2.71 6.65
C MET A 265 -1.21 -3.48 5.57
N MET A 266 -1.85 -2.79 4.62
CA MET A 266 -2.55 -3.40 3.50
C MET A 266 -1.59 -4.27 2.68
N GLN A 267 -0.36 -3.82 2.43
CA GLN A 267 0.64 -4.62 1.72
C GLN A 267 1.01 -5.90 2.46
N HIS A 268 1.14 -5.83 3.79
CA HIS A 268 1.38 -7.01 4.61
C HIS A 268 0.14 -7.92 4.70
N ASP A 269 -1.06 -7.35 4.87
CA ASP A 269 -2.33 -8.07 4.88
C ASP A 269 -2.46 -8.91 3.59
N LEU A 270 -2.16 -8.31 2.44
CA LEU A 270 -2.21 -8.98 1.13
C LEU A 270 -1.14 -10.07 1.00
N LEU A 271 0.09 -9.82 1.47
CA LEU A 271 1.17 -10.82 1.49
C LEU A 271 0.77 -12.07 2.29
N TRP A 272 0.20 -11.89 3.49
CA TRP A 272 -0.17 -13.01 4.35
C TRP A 272 -1.43 -13.73 3.88
N LEU A 273 -2.44 -13.00 3.39
CA LEU A 273 -3.60 -13.61 2.75
C LEU A 273 -3.18 -14.42 1.52
N PHE A 274 -2.21 -13.93 0.76
CA PHE A 274 -1.68 -14.64 -0.40
C PHE A 274 -1.05 -15.97 0.03
N GLN A 275 -0.21 -15.93 1.06
CA GLN A 275 0.41 -17.14 1.59
C GLN A 275 -0.64 -18.14 2.09
N CYS A 276 -1.69 -17.70 2.77
CA CYS A 276 -2.79 -18.58 3.16
C CYS A 276 -3.46 -19.22 1.94
N VAL A 277 -3.84 -18.44 0.93
CA VAL A 277 -4.49 -18.96 -0.29
C VAL A 277 -3.59 -19.95 -1.02
N TRP A 278 -2.28 -19.68 -1.09
CA TRP A 278 -1.30 -20.56 -1.71
C TRP A 278 -1.22 -21.92 -1.00
N VAL A 279 -1.03 -21.91 0.33
CA VAL A 279 -0.92 -23.15 1.12
C VAL A 279 -2.24 -23.91 1.15
N ILE A 280 -3.38 -23.21 1.19
CA ILE A 280 -4.72 -23.82 1.04
C ILE A 280 -4.81 -24.53 -0.31
N GLY A 281 -4.43 -23.87 -1.40
CA GLY A 281 -4.49 -24.45 -2.75
C GLY A 281 -3.62 -25.70 -2.91
N LEU A 282 -2.42 -25.70 -2.33
CA LEU A 282 -1.52 -26.87 -2.34
C LEU A 282 -2.05 -28.04 -1.51
N GLY A 283 -2.63 -27.77 -0.34
CA GLY A 283 -3.15 -28.82 0.53
C GLY A 283 -4.56 -29.31 0.17
N TRP A 284 -5.25 -28.63 -0.74
CA TRP A 284 -6.68 -28.87 -0.99
C TRP A 284 -6.94 -30.29 -1.51
N GLY A 285 -6.11 -30.80 -2.41
CA GLY A 285 -6.27 -32.15 -2.95
C GLY A 285 -6.18 -33.25 -1.89
N SER A 286 -5.32 -33.06 -0.87
CA SER A 286 -5.09 -34.07 0.17
C SER A 286 -6.05 -33.93 1.36
N HIS A 287 -6.37 -32.70 1.76
CA HIS A 287 -7.06 -32.41 3.03
C HIS A 287 -8.42 -31.73 2.84
N GLY A 288 -8.77 -31.33 1.61
CA GLY A 288 -10.02 -30.68 1.29
C GLY A 288 -10.27 -29.42 2.14
N PRO A 289 -11.51 -29.21 2.64
CA PRO A 289 -11.87 -28.02 3.42
C PRO A 289 -11.11 -27.83 4.74
N LEU A 290 -10.45 -28.87 5.29
CA LEU A 290 -9.67 -28.74 6.52
C LEU A 290 -8.49 -27.77 6.37
N THR A 291 -8.00 -27.59 5.14
CA THR A 291 -6.98 -26.59 4.81
C THR A 291 -7.40 -25.16 5.16
N LEU A 292 -8.69 -24.85 5.28
CA LEU A 292 -9.17 -23.53 5.71
C LEU A 292 -8.66 -23.16 7.12
N ALA A 293 -8.21 -24.14 7.93
CA ALA A 293 -7.53 -23.89 9.19
C ALA A 293 -6.26 -23.02 9.04
N TYR A 294 -5.62 -22.96 7.86
CA TYR A 294 -4.51 -22.06 7.60
C TYR A 294 -4.88 -20.57 7.73
N LEU A 295 -6.17 -20.21 7.67
CA LEU A 295 -6.63 -18.84 7.96
C LEU A 295 -6.41 -18.43 9.43
N LEU A 296 -6.23 -19.38 10.35
CA LEU A 296 -5.86 -19.10 11.74
C LEU A 296 -4.51 -18.39 11.83
N ALA A 297 -3.58 -18.67 10.90
CA ALA A 297 -2.30 -17.97 10.84
C ALA A 297 -2.49 -16.48 10.55
N PHE A 298 -3.38 -16.14 9.62
CA PHE A 298 -3.75 -14.75 9.33
C PHE A 298 -4.44 -14.08 10.53
N ALA A 299 -5.32 -14.79 11.22
CA ALA A 299 -5.95 -14.31 12.46
C ALA A 299 -4.90 -14.03 13.55
N ALA A 300 -3.90 -14.91 13.72
CA ALA A 300 -2.81 -14.73 14.68
C ALA A 300 -1.94 -13.51 14.35
N TYR A 301 -1.63 -13.31 13.06
CA TYR A 301 -0.97 -12.09 12.58
C TYR A 301 -1.74 -10.82 12.96
N ARG A 302 -3.05 -10.77 12.64
CA ARG A 302 -3.91 -9.61 12.92
C ARG A 302 -4.08 -9.37 14.43
N GLY A 303 -4.26 -10.45 15.19
CA GLY A 303 -4.34 -10.40 16.65
C GLY A 303 -3.07 -9.83 17.26
N THR A 304 -1.90 -10.28 16.79
CA THR A 304 -0.60 -9.77 17.26
C THR A 304 -0.43 -8.28 16.96
N LEU A 305 -0.79 -7.81 15.76
CA LEU A 305 -0.75 -6.39 15.44
C LEU A 305 -1.69 -5.56 16.32
N ALA A 306 -2.89 -6.07 16.60
CA ALA A 306 -3.86 -5.40 17.46
C ALA A 306 -3.39 -5.34 18.93
N LEU A 307 -2.73 -6.39 19.43
CA LEU A 307 -2.16 -6.44 20.78
C LEU A 307 -0.97 -5.49 20.94
N LEU A 308 -0.09 -5.42 19.93
CA LEU A 308 1.10 -4.56 19.93
C LEU A 308 0.81 -3.11 19.50
N ARG A 309 -0.45 -2.77 19.22
CA ARG A 309 -0.83 -1.45 18.71
C ARG A 309 -0.71 -0.38 19.80
N PRO A 310 -0.01 0.75 19.54
CA PRO A 310 -0.06 1.93 20.40
C PRO A 310 -1.48 2.45 20.57
N ARG A 311 -1.87 2.76 21.82
CA ARG A 311 -3.21 3.25 22.18
C ARG A 311 -3.28 4.75 22.49
N ALA A 312 -2.15 5.45 22.47
CA ALA A 312 -2.11 6.88 22.76
C ALA A 312 -2.99 7.66 21.75
N PRO A 313 -3.80 8.64 22.21
CA PRO A 313 -4.63 9.46 21.34
C PRO A 313 -3.77 10.32 20.39
N ALA A 314 -4.41 10.90 19.37
CA ALA A 314 -3.74 11.87 18.50
C ALA A 314 -3.33 13.07 19.34
N GLN A 315 -2.06 13.47 19.23
CA GLN A 315 -1.57 14.65 19.94
C GLN A 315 -1.77 15.91 19.09
N GLU A 316 -1.55 15.82 17.78
CA GLU A 316 -1.54 16.96 16.86
C GLU A 316 -2.11 16.53 15.50
N THR A 317 -2.62 17.46 14.70
CA THR A 317 -2.92 17.24 13.27
C THR A 317 -1.83 17.91 12.44
N HIS A 318 -1.35 17.23 11.41
CA HIS A 318 -0.24 17.70 10.59
C HIS A 318 -0.69 17.94 9.15
N LEU A 319 -0.11 18.93 8.47
CA LEU A 319 -0.37 19.23 7.06
C LEU A 319 0.93 19.17 6.26
N LEU A 320 0.89 18.46 5.13
CA LEU A 320 1.96 18.47 4.13
C LEU A 320 1.52 19.29 2.91
N LEU A 321 2.28 20.34 2.61
CA LEU A 321 2.18 21.11 1.37
C LEU A 321 3.42 20.80 0.52
N ARG A 322 3.24 20.66 -0.78
CA ARG A 322 4.33 20.29 -1.70
C ARG A 322 4.17 20.96 -3.04
N VAL A 323 5.29 21.27 -3.68
CA VAL A 323 5.30 21.72 -5.08
C VAL A 323 4.98 20.53 -5.99
N PHE A 324 3.97 20.66 -6.84
CA PHE A 324 3.59 19.60 -7.79
C PHE A 324 4.58 19.52 -8.97
N GLY A 325 4.80 18.32 -9.51
CA GLY A 325 5.40 18.14 -10.85
C GLY A 325 6.79 17.48 -10.94
N GLN A 326 7.38 17.02 -9.84
CA GLN A 326 8.73 16.42 -9.86
C GLN A 326 8.73 14.97 -9.34
N GLN A 327 9.22 14.03 -10.16
CA GLN A 327 9.16 12.58 -9.88
C GLN A 327 10.40 12.05 -9.13
N GLY A 328 10.18 11.08 -8.22
CA GLY A 328 11.15 10.06 -7.82
C GLY A 328 12.05 10.34 -6.60
N THR A 329 12.68 11.51 -6.50
CA THR A 329 13.70 11.78 -5.45
C THR A 329 13.10 12.48 -4.22
N GLN A 330 12.06 13.28 -4.41
CA GLN A 330 11.40 14.02 -3.34
C GLN A 330 10.67 13.10 -2.34
N THR A 331 10.18 11.95 -2.80
CA THR A 331 9.29 11.12 -1.99
C THR A 331 9.97 10.38 -0.83
N ARG A 332 11.28 10.12 -0.86
CA ARG A 332 11.93 9.31 0.20
C ARG A 332 12.11 10.03 1.54
N LEU A 333 12.59 11.27 1.50
CA LEU A 333 12.81 12.10 2.69
C LEU A 333 11.47 12.54 3.30
N ALA A 334 10.52 12.93 2.45
CA ALA A 334 9.15 13.21 2.85
C ALA A 334 8.55 11.96 3.52
N ARG A 335 8.66 10.76 2.92
CA ARG A 335 8.18 9.52 3.53
C ARG A 335 8.81 9.22 4.90
N SER A 336 10.09 9.53 5.14
CA SER A 336 10.68 9.37 6.48
C SER A 336 10.03 10.28 7.51
N LEU A 337 9.91 11.57 7.20
CA LEU A 337 9.31 12.55 8.09
C LEU A 337 7.82 12.25 8.34
N LEU A 338 7.11 11.84 7.28
CA LEU A 338 5.70 11.50 7.34
C LEU A 338 5.43 10.30 8.25
N LEU A 339 6.33 9.30 8.29
CA LEU A 339 6.15 8.17 9.20
C LEU A 339 6.13 8.62 10.67
N ASP A 340 7.00 9.55 11.05
CA ASP A 340 7.07 10.05 12.42
C ASP A 340 5.87 10.91 12.80
N TRP A 341 5.40 11.71 11.85
CA TRP A 341 4.19 12.51 12.00
C TRP A 341 2.98 11.60 12.19
N ARG A 342 2.87 10.54 11.38
CA ARG A 342 1.83 9.51 11.51
C ARG A 342 1.88 8.73 12.81
N GLN A 343 2.95 8.79 13.61
CA GLN A 343 2.94 8.22 14.95
C GLN A 343 2.30 9.13 15.99
N ARG A 344 2.34 10.45 15.76
CA ARG A 344 1.82 11.49 16.66
C ARG A 344 0.43 11.97 16.30
N GLY A 345 0.09 11.95 15.01
CA GLY A 345 -1.14 12.54 14.51
C GLY A 345 -1.48 12.19 13.06
N PRO A 346 -2.74 12.42 12.63
CA PRO A 346 -3.11 12.32 11.22
C PRO A 346 -2.33 13.34 10.38
N VAL A 347 -2.03 12.96 9.15
CA VAL A 347 -1.38 13.83 8.15
C VAL A 347 -2.37 14.14 7.04
N LEU A 348 -2.64 15.42 6.84
CA LEU A 348 -3.50 15.96 5.79
C LEU A 348 -2.62 16.39 4.61
N MET A 349 -3.11 16.20 3.39
CA MET A 349 -2.42 16.65 2.19
C MET A 349 -3.41 16.87 1.04
N ILE A 350 -3.09 17.81 0.15
CA ILE A 350 -3.77 17.94 -1.14
C ILE A 350 -3.24 16.88 -2.11
N GLY A 351 -4.13 15.98 -2.54
CA GLY A 351 -3.81 14.93 -3.50
C GLY A 351 -3.56 15.51 -4.89
N ALA A 352 -2.57 14.98 -5.61
CA ALA A 352 -2.33 15.30 -7.02
C ALA A 352 -2.02 14.05 -7.85
N GLU A 353 -2.01 14.22 -9.19
CA GLU A 353 -1.82 13.14 -10.17
C GLU A 353 -0.56 12.29 -9.90
N ASP A 354 0.52 12.92 -9.44
CA ASP A 354 1.80 12.28 -9.18
C ASP A 354 1.73 11.30 -8.00
N LEU A 355 1.14 11.73 -6.89
CA LEU A 355 0.97 10.96 -5.66
C LEU A 355 -0.08 9.87 -5.80
N ALA A 356 -1.18 10.14 -6.52
CA ALA A 356 -2.23 9.17 -6.74
C ALA A 356 -1.65 7.85 -7.31
N THR A 357 -0.56 7.93 -8.08
CA THR A 357 0.10 6.74 -8.62
C THR A 357 1.12 6.06 -7.71
N GLU A 358 1.45 6.67 -6.57
CA GLU A 358 2.37 6.14 -5.56
C GLU A 358 1.66 5.52 -4.35
N THR A 359 0.45 5.98 -4.01
CA THR A 359 -0.27 5.60 -2.79
C THR A 359 -1.62 4.91 -3.02
N LEU A 360 -1.95 4.54 -4.27
CA LEU A 360 -3.22 3.92 -4.65
C LEU A 360 -3.68 2.85 -3.63
N ASP A 361 -4.70 3.20 -2.85
CA ASP A 361 -5.24 2.32 -1.82
C ASP A 361 -6.37 1.41 -2.37
N ALA A 362 -6.79 0.41 -1.60
CA ALA A 362 -7.83 -0.52 -2.04
C ALA A 362 -9.20 0.16 -2.26
N PRO A 363 -9.67 1.08 -1.39
CA PRO A 363 -10.88 1.87 -1.64
C PRO A 363 -10.83 2.70 -2.93
N GLU A 364 -9.74 3.43 -3.18
CA GLU A 364 -9.52 4.24 -4.39
C GLU A 364 -9.50 3.36 -5.64
N LEU A 365 -8.78 2.23 -5.60
CA LEU A 365 -8.76 1.27 -6.69
C LEU A 365 -10.17 0.71 -6.96
N ALA A 366 -10.93 0.39 -5.91
CA ALA A 366 -12.30 -0.08 -6.06
C ALA A 366 -13.23 0.99 -6.65
N ALA A 367 -13.09 2.25 -6.24
CA ALA A 367 -13.83 3.38 -6.81
C ALA A 367 -13.46 3.59 -8.29
N PHE A 368 -12.17 3.52 -8.63
CA PHE A 368 -11.67 3.62 -10.00
C PHE A 368 -12.25 2.52 -10.90
N LEU A 369 -12.17 1.25 -10.48
CA LEU A 369 -12.70 0.12 -11.24
C LEU A 369 -14.22 0.22 -11.46
N ARG A 370 -14.94 0.88 -10.55
CA ARG A 370 -16.39 1.13 -10.63
C ARG A 370 -16.77 2.40 -11.38
N ARG A 371 -15.80 3.15 -11.91
CA ARG A 371 -16.02 4.48 -12.52
C ARG A 371 -16.66 5.49 -11.56
N ARG A 372 -16.41 5.35 -10.26
CA ARG A 372 -16.91 6.23 -9.18
C ARG A 372 -15.83 7.15 -8.62
N LEU A 373 -14.77 7.40 -9.41
CA LEU A 373 -13.64 8.21 -8.98
C LEU A 373 -14.05 9.65 -8.63
N SER A 374 -15.10 10.18 -9.27
CA SER A 374 -15.64 11.50 -8.99
C SER A 374 -16.15 11.66 -7.56
N GLU A 375 -16.58 10.57 -6.90
CA GLU A 375 -17.07 10.58 -5.51
C GLU A 375 -15.94 10.86 -4.50
N LEU A 376 -14.66 10.76 -4.92
CA LEU A 376 -13.50 11.06 -4.07
C LEU A 376 -13.13 12.55 -4.07
N PHE A 377 -13.71 13.33 -5.00
CA PHE A 377 -13.36 14.74 -5.17
C PHE A 377 -14.21 15.63 -4.28
N ILE A 378 -13.58 16.66 -3.74
CA ILE A 378 -14.23 17.68 -2.94
C ILE A 378 -14.87 18.69 -3.87
N ASP A 379 -16.19 18.63 -3.97
CA ASP A 379 -16.99 19.50 -4.83
C ASP A 379 -17.76 20.56 -4.04
N SER A 380 -18.00 20.28 -2.75
CA SER A 380 -18.76 21.15 -1.86
C SER A 380 -18.15 21.25 -0.45
N PRO A 381 -18.57 22.25 0.36
CA PRO A 381 -18.20 22.33 1.78
C PRO A 381 -18.63 21.10 2.59
N VAL A 382 -19.72 20.43 2.18
CA VAL A 382 -20.21 19.21 2.83
C VAL A 382 -19.23 18.06 2.60
N ASP A 383 -18.70 17.92 1.38
CA ASP A 383 -17.70 16.90 1.06
C ASP A 383 -16.41 17.13 1.86
N LEU A 384 -15.98 18.39 1.99
CA LEU A 384 -14.82 18.77 2.79
C LEU A 384 -15.02 18.42 4.28
N ALA A 385 -16.18 18.75 4.84
CA ALA A 385 -16.51 18.43 6.23
C ALA A 385 -16.58 16.91 6.46
N ALA A 386 -17.18 16.17 5.52
CA ALA A 386 -17.24 14.71 5.56
C ALA A 386 -15.84 14.09 5.49
N ALA A 387 -14.97 14.58 4.60
CA ALA A 387 -13.58 14.15 4.49
C ALA A 387 -12.81 14.41 5.80
N SER A 388 -12.92 15.62 6.38
CA SER A 388 -12.26 15.95 7.66
C SER A 388 -12.74 15.10 8.84
N ALA A 389 -14.00 14.66 8.83
CA ALA A 389 -14.54 13.78 9.87
C ALA A 389 -14.12 12.30 9.70
N ALA A 390 -13.73 11.88 8.50
CA ALA A 390 -13.59 10.46 8.12
C ALA A 390 -12.45 9.69 8.81
N GLY A 391 -11.50 10.33 9.48
CA GLY A 391 -10.49 9.55 10.21
C GLY A 391 -9.39 10.32 10.93
N THR A 392 -9.54 10.44 12.25
CA THR A 392 -8.44 10.84 13.16
C THR A 392 -7.91 9.68 14.00
N ALA A 393 -8.57 8.51 13.93
CA ALA A 393 -8.19 7.34 14.72
C ALA A 393 -7.01 6.60 14.10
N ARG A 394 -6.14 6.02 14.95
CA ARG A 394 -5.07 5.11 14.48
C ARG A 394 -5.66 3.95 13.67
N GLN A 395 -4.96 3.57 12.62
CA GLN A 395 -5.24 2.41 11.78
C GLN A 395 -4.77 1.13 12.48
N GLY A 396 -5.03 -0.05 11.89
CA GLY A 396 -4.72 -1.34 12.52
C GLY A 396 -3.24 -1.55 12.88
N ASP A 397 -2.32 -0.90 12.17
CA ASP A 397 -0.89 -0.90 12.47
C ASP A 397 -0.47 0.18 13.47
N GLY A 398 -1.43 0.91 14.05
CA GLY A 398 -1.15 1.93 15.05
C GLY A 398 -0.61 3.24 14.50
N LEU A 399 -0.45 3.38 13.19
CA LEU A 399 -0.20 4.67 12.56
C LEU A 399 -1.50 5.44 12.42
N PHE A 400 -1.45 6.76 12.54
CA PHE A 400 -2.54 7.63 12.12
C PHE A 400 -2.65 7.66 10.59
N PRO A 401 -3.86 7.90 10.06
CA PRO A 401 -4.08 7.95 8.63
C PRO A 401 -3.32 9.11 8.01
N MET A 402 -2.91 8.89 6.76
CA MET A 402 -2.53 9.95 5.84
C MET A 402 -3.73 10.13 4.91
N GLN A 403 -4.25 11.35 4.84
CA GLN A 403 -5.50 11.64 4.17
C GLN A 403 -5.26 12.57 2.99
N ASP A 404 -5.60 12.07 1.81
CA ASP A 404 -5.46 12.78 0.55
C ASP A 404 -6.78 13.47 0.20
N TYR A 405 -6.72 14.80 0.06
CA TYR A 405 -7.85 15.65 -0.31
C TYR A 405 -7.77 15.92 -1.81
N TYR A 406 -8.53 15.16 -2.60
CA TYR A 406 -8.63 15.37 -4.04
C TYR A 406 -9.54 16.56 -4.33
N CYS A 407 -8.97 17.62 -4.86
CA CYS A 407 -9.69 18.85 -5.18
C CYS A 407 -9.89 18.99 -6.69
N ARG A 408 -10.92 19.74 -7.09
CA ARG A 408 -11.01 20.29 -8.44
C ARG A 408 -10.32 21.65 -8.49
N ASP A 409 -10.12 22.16 -9.71
CA ASP A 409 -9.49 23.48 -9.93
C ASP A 409 -10.19 24.63 -9.19
N SER A 410 -11.49 24.52 -8.87
CA SER A 410 -12.23 25.56 -8.14
C SER A 410 -12.33 25.34 -6.62
N THR A 411 -11.94 24.18 -6.10
CA THR A 411 -12.16 23.80 -4.68
C THR A 411 -10.87 23.63 -3.88
N TRP A 412 -9.71 23.68 -4.52
CA TRP A 412 -8.43 23.50 -3.83
C TRP A 412 -8.08 24.66 -2.88
N GLN A 413 -8.32 25.92 -3.27
CA GLN A 413 -8.06 27.09 -2.42
C GLN A 413 -8.84 27.05 -1.09
N PRO A 414 -10.17 26.90 -1.08
CA PRO A 414 -10.90 26.82 0.19
C PRO A 414 -10.51 25.58 1.01
N THR A 415 -10.19 24.47 0.34
CA THR A 415 -9.72 23.25 1.01
C THR A 415 -8.41 23.51 1.73
N VAL A 416 -7.37 24.01 1.04
CA VAL A 416 -6.05 24.22 1.66
C VAL A 416 -6.11 25.19 2.83
N LEU A 417 -6.90 26.25 2.72
CA LEU A 417 -7.11 27.21 3.81
C LEU A 417 -7.78 26.57 5.03
N THR A 418 -8.73 25.66 4.81
CA THR A 418 -9.38 24.89 5.89
C THR A 418 -8.38 23.95 6.56
N LEU A 419 -7.54 23.25 5.78
CA LEU A 419 -6.52 22.35 6.32
C LEU A 419 -5.45 23.11 7.12
N MET A 420 -5.03 24.30 6.66
CA MET A 420 -4.09 25.16 7.39
C MET A 420 -4.63 25.56 8.76
N ALA A 421 -5.93 25.86 8.86
CA ALA A 421 -6.57 26.23 10.14
C ALA A 421 -6.64 25.05 11.13
N GLN A 422 -6.76 23.81 10.62
CA GLN A 422 -6.81 22.60 11.45
C GLN A 422 -5.41 22.09 11.85
N ALA A 423 -4.38 22.41 11.08
CA ALA A 423 -3.04 21.88 11.28
C ALA A 423 -2.30 22.59 12.41
N ARG A 424 -1.71 21.78 13.30
CA ARG A 424 -0.81 22.28 14.36
C ARG A 424 0.62 22.41 13.87
N ARG A 425 1.03 21.60 12.89
CA ARG A 425 2.32 21.73 12.20
C ARG A 425 2.12 21.57 10.70
N ILE A 426 2.84 22.38 9.94
CA ILE A 426 2.81 22.38 8.48
C ILE A 426 4.22 22.19 7.96
N LEU A 427 4.41 21.18 7.11
CA LEU A 427 5.64 20.93 6.38
C LEU A 427 5.42 21.40 4.94
N VAL A 428 6.27 22.30 4.48
CA VAL A 428 6.28 22.78 3.10
C VAL A 428 7.48 22.17 2.39
N ASP A 429 7.22 21.26 1.46
CA ASP A 429 8.23 20.59 0.66
C ASP A 429 8.48 21.34 -0.66
N MET A 430 9.58 22.08 -0.68
CA MET A 430 10.04 22.97 -1.75
C MET A 430 11.22 22.38 -2.55
N ARG A 431 11.56 21.11 -2.37
CA ARG A 431 12.71 20.48 -3.08
C ARG A 431 12.57 20.38 -4.60
N GLY A 432 11.38 20.66 -5.13
CA GLY A 432 11.09 20.75 -6.56
C GLY A 432 10.72 22.14 -7.02
N PHE A 433 10.96 23.14 -6.19
CA PHE A 433 10.61 24.51 -6.51
C PHE A 433 11.39 24.98 -7.74
N ASP A 434 10.64 25.47 -8.71
CA ASP A 434 11.16 26.15 -9.90
C ASP A 434 10.48 27.52 -9.92
N PRO A 435 11.25 28.63 -9.97
CA PRO A 435 10.68 29.98 -10.08
C PRO A 435 9.69 30.17 -11.25
N ALA A 436 9.76 29.35 -12.30
CA ALA A 436 8.80 29.38 -13.40
C ALA A 436 7.41 28.84 -13.01
N ASN A 437 7.31 28.03 -11.94
CA ASN A 437 6.07 27.41 -11.48
C ASN A 437 5.42 28.23 -10.36
N GLN A 438 4.50 29.12 -10.74
CA GLN A 438 3.77 29.99 -9.82
C GLN A 438 2.66 29.29 -9.01
N GLY A 439 2.47 27.97 -9.19
CA GLY A 439 1.37 27.21 -8.60
C GLY A 439 1.34 27.15 -7.07
N ILE A 440 2.43 27.51 -6.39
CA ILE A 440 2.52 27.50 -4.91
C ILE A 440 2.44 28.90 -4.27
N LEU A 441 2.37 29.97 -5.09
CA LEU A 441 2.41 31.35 -4.59
C LEU A 441 1.25 31.64 -3.64
N PHE A 442 0.05 31.17 -4.00
CA PHE A 442 -1.14 31.35 -3.19
C PHE A 442 -0.99 30.68 -1.81
N GLU A 443 -0.46 29.46 -1.75
CA GLU A 443 -0.25 28.75 -0.49
C GLU A 443 0.75 29.49 0.39
N ILE A 444 1.83 30.02 -0.16
CA ILE A 444 2.84 30.75 0.61
C ILE A 444 2.28 32.06 1.13
N ASP A 445 1.56 32.82 0.30
CA ASP A 445 0.85 34.03 0.73
C ASP A 445 -0.18 33.72 1.82
N ALA A 446 -0.90 32.60 1.68
CA ALA A 446 -1.87 32.14 2.67
C ALA A 446 -1.20 31.76 4.00
N LEU A 447 -0.05 31.07 3.97
CA LEU A 447 0.74 30.74 5.16
C LEU A 447 1.20 32.00 5.88
N ALA A 448 1.76 32.97 5.14
CA ALA A 448 2.21 34.25 5.68
C ALA A 448 1.10 35.01 6.42
N ALA A 449 -0.13 34.95 5.92
CA ALA A 449 -1.27 35.66 6.49
C ALA A 449 -2.01 34.92 7.63
N ARG A 450 -1.75 33.63 7.85
CA ARG A 450 -2.63 32.78 8.70
C ARG A 450 -1.89 31.91 9.70
N VAL A 451 -0.66 31.50 9.41
CA VAL A 451 0.02 30.45 10.16
C VAL A 451 1.23 31.01 10.89
N PRO A 452 1.28 30.89 12.22
CA PRO A 452 2.46 31.24 13.01
C PRO A 452 3.71 30.48 12.55
N THR A 453 4.87 31.15 12.49
CA THR A 453 6.10 30.55 11.97
C THR A 453 6.63 29.37 12.79
N ASP A 454 6.31 29.28 14.09
CA ASP A 454 6.66 28.15 14.96
C ASP A 454 5.97 26.84 14.55
N ARG A 455 4.88 26.92 13.78
CA ARG A 455 4.18 25.78 13.21
C ARG A 455 4.72 25.37 11.83
N LEU A 456 5.60 26.17 11.23
CA LEU A 456 6.09 25.98 9.87
C LEU A 456 7.48 25.33 9.85
N LEU A 457 7.61 24.30 9.03
CA LEU A 457 8.88 23.70 8.66
C LEU A 457 8.99 23.68 7.13
N VAL A 458 10.01 24.33 6.59
CA VAL A 458 10.26 24.31 5.13
C VAL A 458 11.41 23.36 4.85
N VAL A 459 11.27 22.53 3.82
CA VAL A 459 12.36 21.67 3.32
C VAL A 459 12.63 22.02 1.86
N CYS A 460 13.86 22.34 1.51
CA CYS A 460 14.24 22.66 0.14
C CYS A 460 15.52 21.94 -0.29
N ALA A 461 15.80 21.99 -1.59
CA ALA A 461 17.07 21.51 -2.12
C ALA A 461 18.19 22.50 -1.76
N PRO A 462 19.44 22.05 -1.57
CA PRO A 462 20.54 22.93 -1.17
C PRO A 462 20.79 24.10 -2.12
N ASP A 463 20.56 23.90 -3.42
CA ASP A 463 20.70 24.88 -4.50
C ASP A 463 19.49 25.84 -4.63
N ALA A 464 18.38 25.53 -3.97
CA ALA A 464 17.13 26.31 -4.02
C ALA A 464 16.94 27.24 -2.80
N VAL A 465 17.88 27.26 -1.84
CA VAL A 465 17.73 27.96 -0.55
C VAL A 465 17.48 29.45 -0.73
N GLU A 466 18.23 30.11 -1.60
CA GLU A 466 18.15 31.55 -1.83
C GLU A 466 16.79 31.94 -2.45
N GLN A 467 16.37 31.22 -3.49
CA GLN A 467 15.10 31.51 -4.18
C GLN A 467 13.89 31.21 -3.27
N VAL A 468 13.94 30.13 -2.49
CA VAL A 468 12.88 29.82 -1.52
C VAL A 468 12.84 30.86 -0.40
N THR A 469 13.99 31.32 0.10
CA THR A 469 14.05 32.37 1.13
C THR A 469 13.43 33.67 0.61
N ALA A 470 13.85 34.14 -0.57
CA ALA A 470 13.31 35.35 -1.20
C ALA A 470 11.79 35.28 -1.42
N LEU A 471 11.27 34.08 -1.75
CA LEU A 471 9.85 33.86 -1.94
C LEU A 471 9.06 34.01 -0.62
N PHE A 472 9.55 33.44 0.47
CA PHE A 472 8.94 33.58 1.79
C PHE A 472 9.06 35.02 2.33
N ASP A 473 10.21 35.67 2.15
CA ASP A 473 10.41 37.07 2.53
C ASP A 473 9.41 37.99 1.81
N GLY A 474 9.22 37.78 0.51
CA GLY A 474 8.23 38.54 -0.26
C GLY A 474 6.79 38.34 0.21
N ALA A 475 6.42 37.13 0.60
CA ALA A 475 5.09 36.84 1.13
C ALA A 475 4.88 37.45 2.53
N TRP A 476 5.89 37.38 3.41
CA TRP A 476 5.85 38.00 4.74
C TRP A 476 5.81 39.53 4.63
N ALA A 477 6.54 40.14 3.70
CA ALA A 477 6.49 41.58 3.45
C ALA A 477 5.10 42.05 2.97
N ARG A 478 4.38 41.23 2.20
CA ARG A 478 3.01 41.55 1.73
C ARG A 478 1.95 41.36 2.82
N ALA A 479 2.07 40.32 3.63
CA ALA A 479 1.03 39.90 4.57
C ALA A 479 1.25 40.39 6.01
N GLY A 480 2.50 40.71 6.35
CA GLY A 480 2.93 40.91 7.71
C GLY A 480 2.70 42.31 8.25
N ARG A 481 2.72 42.42 9.58
CA ARG A 481 2.63 43.69 10.31
C ARG A 481 4.02 44.33 10.42
N GLU A 482 4.10 45.61 10.09
CA GLU A 482 5.34 46.38 10.22
C GLU A 482 5.87 46.37 11.66
N GLY A 483 7.20 46.34 11.81
CA GLY A 483 7.87 46.44 13.12
C GLY A 483 8.07 45.13 13.89
N GLN A 484 7.63 43.98 13.35
CA GLN A 484 7.86 42.66 13.94
C GLN A 484 8.66 41.75 12.99
N THR A 485 9.61 41.00 13.55
CA THR A 485 10.42 40.02 12.84
C THR A 485 10.08 38.62 13.33
N ASP A 486 9.68 37.74 12.42
CA ASP A 486 9.43 36.34 12.72
C ASP A 486 10.61 35.45 12.33
N ARG A 487 10.69 34.25 12.90
CA ARG A 487 11.73 33.27 12.58
C ARG A 487 11.12 32.04 11.93
N LEU A 488 11.59 31.69 10.74
CA LEU A 488 11.18 30.51 9.98
C LEU A 488 12.29 29.46 9.99
N THR A 489 11.92 28.21 10.23
CA THR A 489 12.88 27.09 10.16
C THR A 489 12.89 26.51 8.74
N LEU A 490 14.05 26.58 8.08
CA LEU A 490 14.30 25.97 6.79
C LEU A 490 15.32 24.83 6.93
N ARG A 491 15.08 23.70 6.26
CA ARG A 491 15.94 22.53 6.27
C ARG A 491 16.40 22.11 4.89
N THR A 492 17.68 21.82 4.74
CA THR A 492 18.29 21.29 3.50
C THR A 492 18.42 19.76 3.57
N ALA A 493 18.09 19.06 2.48
CA ALA A 493 17.99 17.59 2.41
C ALA A 493 19.28 16.87 1.98
#